data_AF-A0A955NAT1-F1
#
_entry.id   AF-A0A955NAT1-F1
#
_cell.length_a   1.000
_cell.length_b   1.000
_cell.length_c   1.000
_cell.angle_alpha   90.00
_cell.angle_beta   90.00
_cell.angle_gamma   90.00
#
_symmetry.space_group_name_H-M   'P 1'
#
loop_
_entity.id
_entity.type
_entity.pdbx_description
1 polymer ?
#
loop_
_entity_poly.entity_id
_entity_poly.type
_entity_poly.pdbx_seq_one_letter_code
_entity_poly.pdbx_strand_id
1 'polypeptide(L)'
;MALALKQYQRRALSSLEYFLELARVDGAAIAFSRAVDEGLFGDYRPMPGLPDVPYVCLRIPTGGGKTIMGAHIIQAASSSILERKFPLVMWMVPTSQIKDQT
;
A
#
# COMPACT_ATOMS: atom_id res chain seq x y z
N MET A 1 -16.13 -5.04 17.29
CA MET A 1 -16.75 -5.41 16.00
C MET A 1 -15.74 -5.06 14.91
N ALA A 2 -15.17 -6.04 14.21
CA ALA A 2 -14.18 -5.75 13.16
C ALA A 2 -14.90 -5.06 11.99
N LEU A 3 -14.38 -3.90 11.57
CA LEU A 3 -14.93 -3.18 10.43
C LEU A 3 -14.61 -3.97 9.16
N ALA A 4 -15.64 -4.55 8.54
CA ALA A 4 -15.47 -5.30 7.31
C ALA A 4 -15.07 -4.38 6.16
N LEU A 5 -14.01 -4.74 5.43
CA LEU A 5 -13.57 -4.00 4.26
C LEU A 5 -14.62 -4.05 3.14
N LYS A 6 -14.88 -2.92 2.51
CA LYS A 6 -15.71 -2.82 1.29
C LYS A 6 -15.00 -3.51 0.11
N GLN A 7 -15.74 -3.83 -0.94
CA GLN A 7 -15.17 -4.55 -2.10
C GLN A 7 -13.97 -3.84 -2.73
N TYR A 8 -14.05 -2.52 -2.93
CA TYR A 8 -12.92 -1.76 -3.50
C TYR A 8 -11.72 -1.71 -2.55
N GLN A 9 -11.94 -1.73 -1.24
CA GLN A 9 -10.88 -1.77 -0.22
C GLN A 9 -10.15 -3.11 -0.26
N ARG A 10 -10.91 -4.21 -0.34
CA ARG A 10 -10.35 -5.56 -0.50
C ARG A 10 -9.56 -5.68 -1.80
N ARG A 11 -10.12 -5.22 -2.93
CA ARG A 11 -9.40 -5.24 -4.22
C ARG A 11 -8.08 -4.46 -4.15
N ALA A 12 -8.11 -3.24 -3.62
CA ALA A 12 -6.90 -2.43 -3.49
C ALA A 12 -5.85 -3.09 -2.56
N LEU A 13 -6.29 -3.74 -1.48
CA LEU A 13 -5.40 -4.47 -0.57
C LEU A 13 -4.79 -5.70 -1.27
N SER A 14 -5.59 -6.49 -1.99
CA SER A 14 -5.09 -7.66 -2.73
C SER A 14 -4.10 -7.27 -3.84
N SER A 15 -4.34 -6.17 -4.56
CA SER A 15 -3.36 -5.66 -5.54
C SER A 15 -2.05 -5.24 -4.86
N LEU A 16 -2.11 -4.64 -3.65
CA LEU A 16 -0.93 -4.32 -2.87
C LEU A 16 -0.18 -5.57 -2.40
N GLU A 17 -0.88 -6.56 -1.84
CA GLU A 17 -0.28 -7.82 -1.37
C GLU A 17 0.46 -8.53 -2.52
N TYR A 18 -0.20 -8.65 -3.67
CA TYR A 18 0.40 -9.25 -4.86
C TYR A 18 1.64 -8.46 -5.33
N PHE A 19 1.58 -7.13 -5.34
CA PHE A 19 2.74 -6.29 -5.63
C PHE A 19 3.89 -6.54 -4.65
N LEU A 20 3.62 -6.56 -3.33
CA LEU A 20 4.65 -6.71 -2.31
C LEU A 20 5.32 -8.10 -2.35
N GLU A 21 4.54 -9.14 -2.59
CA GLU A 21 5.04 -10.52 -2.75
C GLU A 21 5.97 -10.64 -3.96
N LEU A 22 5.56 -10.08 -5.11
CA LEU A 22 6.40 -10.06 -6.31
C LEU A 22 7.63 -9.17 -6.13
N ALA A 23 7.48 -8.01 -5.49
CA ALA A 23 8.59 -7.06 -5.29
C ALA A 23 9.70 -7.67 -4.43
N ARG A 24 9.35 -8.57 -3.50
CA ARG A 24 10.31 -9.32 -2.68
C ARG A 24 11.20 -10.26 -3.50
N VAL A 25 10.71 -10.74 -4.65
CA VAL A 25 11.40 -11.75 -5.48
C VAL A 25 12.03 -11.14 -6.73
N ASP A 26 11.26 -10.34 -7.48
CA ASP A 26 11.60 -9.85 -8.82
C ASP A 26 12.00 -8.36 -8.82
N GLY A 27 11.86 -7.68 -7.69
CA GLY A 27 12.05 -6.23 -7.59
C GLY A 27 10.80 -5.41 -7.97
N ALA A 28 10.75 -4.17 -7.49
CA ALA A 28 9.52 -3.37 -7.50
C ALA A 28 9.04 -2.97 -8.91
N ALA A 29 9.96 -2.74 -9.87
CA ALA A 29 9.57 -2.33 -11.22
C ALA A 29 8.83 -3.45 -11.98
N ILE A 30 9.32 -4.69 -11.88
CA ILE A 30 8.68 -5.86 -12.48
C ILE A 30 7.38 -6.20 -11.75
N ALA A 31 7.39 -6.09 -10.42
CA ALA A 31 6.18 -6.31 -9.63
C ALA A 31 5.06 -5.33 -10.02
N PHE A 32 5.39 -4.05 -10.21
CA PHE A 32 4.43 -3.03 -10.57
C PHE A 32 3.79 -3.28 -11.94
N SER A 33 4.58 -3.64 -12.96
CA SER A 33 4.05 -3.90 -14.31
C SER A 33 3.07 -5.08 -14.35
N ARG A 34 3.16 -6.01 -13.40
CA ARG A 34 2.25 -7.14 -13.25
C ARG A 34 1.04 -6.87 -12.35
N ALA A 35 1.17 -5.95 -11.39
CA ALA A 35 0.16 -5.71 -10.35
C ALA A 35 -0.72 -4.48 -10.60
N VAL A 36 -0.27 -3.55 -11.45
CA VAL A 36 -1.04 -2.34 -11.78
C VAL A 36 -2.37 -2.69 -12.44
N ASP A 37 -3.46 -2.11 -11.95
CA ASP A 37 -4.79 -2.31 -12.54
C ASP A 37 -4.84 -1.77 -13.98
N GLU A 38 -5.56 -2.46 -14.86
CA GLU A 38 -5.82 -2.01 -16.23
C GLU A 38 -6.41 -0.59 -16.26
N GLY A 39 -5.90 0.24 -17.17
CA GLY A 39 -6.30 1.64 -17.32
C GLY A 39 -5.56 2.63 -16.41
N LEU A 40 -4.61 2.17 -15.59
CA LEU A 40 -3.68 3.04 -14.87
C LEU A 40 -2.32 3.15 -15.59
N PHE A 41 -1.51 4.14 -15.19
CA PHE A 41 -0.16 4.33 -15.71
C PHE A 41 0.75 3.16 -15.30
N GLY A 42 1.33 2.46 -16.28
CA GLY A 42 2.18 1.29 -16.06
C GLY A 42 3.66 1.61 -15.78
N ASP A 43 4.08 2.87 -15.91
CA ASP A 43 5.46 3.26 -15.66
C ASP A 43 5.76 3.33 -14.16
N TYR A 44 6.58 2.40 -13.67
CA TYR A 44 7.05 2.43 -12.30
C TYR A 44 8.05 3.57 -12.08
N ARG A 45 7.85 4.36 -11.03
CA ARG A 45 8.78 5.41 -10.61
C ARG A 45 9.31 5.08 -9.23
N PRO A 46 10.62 4.75 -9.07
CA PRO A 46 11.19 4.43 -7.78
C PRO A 46 11.18 5.63 -6.84
N MET A 47 11.30 5.37 -5.53
CA MET A 47 11.42 6.44 -4.54
C MET A 47 12.77 7.16 -4.70
N PRO A 48 12.80 8.50 -4.82
CA PRO A 48 14.06 9.24 -4.91
C PRO A 48 14.97 8.96 -3.70
N GLY A 49 16.21 8.57 -3.98
CA GLY A 49 17.19 8.22 -2.95
C GLY A 49 17.01 6.83 -2.31
N LEU A 50 15.96 6.10 -2.65
CA LEU A 50 15.65 4.76 -2.13
C LEU A 50 15.14 3.84 -3.25
N PRO A 51 15.95 3.56 -4.29
CA PRO A 51 15.49 2.86 -5.49
C PRO A 51 15.03 1.41 -5.25
N ASP A 52 15.61 0.75 -4.24
CA ASP A 52 15.31 -0.64 -3.89
C ASP A 52 14.08 -0.78 -2.96
N VAL A 53 13.54 0.34 -2.46
CA VAL A 53 12.35 0.33 -1.61
C VAL A 53 11.10 0.31 -2.50
N PRO A 54 10.20 -0.67 -2.35
CA PRO A 54 8.94 -0.69 -3.10
C PRO A 54 8.10 0.54 -2.79
N TYR A 55 7.70 1.27 -3.83
CA TYR A 55 7.07 2.57 -3.72
C TYR A 55 5.88 2.68 -4.67
N VAL A 56 4.66 2.66 -4.11
CA VAL A 56 3.40 2.65 -4.87
C VAL A 56 2.33 3.50 -4.20
N CYS A 57 1.34 3.92 -4.98
CA CYS A 57 0.18 4.66 -4.50
C CYS A 57 -1.10 3.84 -4.67
N LEU A 58 -1.92 3.75 -3.63
CA LEU A 58 -3.27 3.21 -3.73
C LEU A 58 -4.29 4.33 -3.95
N ARG A 59 -5.08 4.22 -5.03
CA ARG A 59 -6.13 5.20 -5.34
C ARG A 59 -7.42 4.87 -4.59
N ILE A 60 -7.62 5.51 -3.44
CA ILE A 60 -8.83 5.36 -2.62
C ILE A 60 -9.68 6.63 -2.70
N PRO A 61 -11.00 6.55 -2.94
CA PRO A 61 -11.86 7.74 -3.05
C PRO A 61 -11.93 8.53 -1.73
N THR A 62 -12.28 9.81 -1.83
CA THR A 62 -12.61 10.64 -0.66
C THR A 62 -13.77 10.01 0.12
N GLY A 63 -13.68 9.99 1.45
CA GLY A 63 -14.63 9.23 2.31
C GLY A 63 -14.48 7.70 2.24
N GLY A 64 -13.53 7.17 1.46
CA GLY A 64 -13.33 5.74 1.23
C GLY A 64 -12.66 4.96 2.37
N GLY A 65 -12.66 5.48 3.60
CA GLY A 65 -12.08 4.81 4.76
C GLY A 65 -10.57 4.61 4.69
N LYS A 66 -9.82 5.65 4.30
CA LYS A 66 -8.35 5.62 4.15
C LYS A 66 -7.63 5.19 5.44
N THR A 67 -8.11 5.59 6.61
CA THR A 67 -7.52 5.21 7.90
C THR A 67 -7.62 3.71 8.16
N ILE A 68 -8.81 3.13 7.93
CA ILE A 68 -9.02 1.68 8.05
C ILE A 68 -8.12 0.94 7.04
N MET A 69 -8.06 1.43 5.80
CA MET A 69 -7.13 0.88 4.80
C MET A 69 -5.67 0.93 5.27
N GLY A 70 -5.24 2.05 5.86
CA GLY A 70 -3.90 2.21 6.43
C GLY A 70 -3.55 1.10 7.43
N ALA A 71 -4.46 0.79 8.36
CA ALA A 71 -4.24 -0.28 9.33
C ALA A 71 -4.06 -1.66 8.66
N HIS A 72 -4.87 -1.97 7.65
CA HIS A 72 -4.73 -3.23 6.91
C HIS A 72 -3.48 -3.29 6.03
N ILE A 73 -3.05 -2.16 5.46
CA ILE A 73 -1.80 -2.06 4.69
C ILE A 73 -0.58 -2.40 5.56
N ILE A 74 -0.57 -1.95 6.81
CA ILE A 74 0.51 -2.29 7.76
C ILE A 74 0.59 -3.80 7.97
N GLN A 75 -0.55 -4.47 8.10
CA GLN A 75 -0.61 -5.92 8.24
C GLN A 75 -0.12 -6.63 6.97
N ALA A 76 -0.57 -6.20 5.78
CA ALA A 76 -0.11 -6.75 4.50
C ALA A 76 1.41 -6.60 4.33
N ALA A 77 1.97 -5.42 4.61
CA ALA A 77 3.41 -5.20 4.52
C ALA A 77 4.20 -6.02 5.55
N SER A 78 3.67 -6.15 6.77
CA SER A 78 4.24 -6.96 7.84
C SER A 78 4.45 -8.41 7.43
N SER A 79 3.47 -9.02 6.73
CA SER A 79 3.53 -10.41 6.29
C SER A 79 4.22 -10.62 4.95
N SER A 80 3.95 -9.76 3.95
CA SER A 80 4.35 -10.03 2.57
C SER A 80 5.80 -9.69 2.28
N ILE A 81 6.34 -8.60 2.87
CA ILE A 81 7.69 -8.13 2.54
C ILE A 81 8.61 -7.94 3.74
N LEU A 82 8.10 -7.49 4.89
CA LEU A 82 8.94 -7.19 6.06
C LEU A 82 9.21 -8.42 6.95
N GLU A 83 8.38 -9.46 6.85
CA GLU A 83 8.40 -10.67 7.68
C GLU A 83 8.53 -10.35 9.19
N ARG A 84 7.85 -9.28 9.62
CA ARG A 84 8.00 -8.71 10.96
C ARG A 84 6.65 -8.45 11.60
N LYS A 85 6.35 -9.18 12.68
CA LYS A 85 5.07 -9.09 13.42
C LYS A 85 4.72 -7.69 13.93
N PHE A 86 5.73 -6.89 14.29
CA PHE A 86 5.55 -5.53 14.81
C PHE A 86 6.47 -4.55 14.06
N PRO A 87 6.07 -4.07 12.88
CA PRO A 87 6.85 -3.10 12.12
C PRO A 87 6.70 -1.70 12.72
N LEU A 88 7.76 -0.89 12.59
CA LEU A 88 7.68 0.55 12.82
C LEU A 88 7.06 1.19 11.58
N VAL A 89 6.07 2.07 11.78
CA VAL A 89 5.35 2.73 10.70
C VAL A 89 5.43 4.24 10.90
N MET A 90 5.82 4.96 9.84
CA MET A 90 5.75 6.42 9.81
C MET A 90 4.53 6.86 8.99
N TRP A 91 3.51 7.39 9.67
CA TRP A 91 2.28 7.87 9.06
C TRP A 91 2.36 9.37 8.79
N MET A 92 2.67 9.74 7.55
CA MET A 92 2.80 11.15 7.15
C MET A 92 1.48 11.71 6.63
N VAL A 93 1.12 12.89 7.11
CA VAL A 93 -0.10 13.61 6.72
C VAL A 93 0.20 15.08 6.49
N PRO A 94 -0.50 15.76 5.57
CA PRO A 94 -0.16 17.13 5.18
C PRO A 94 -0.61 18.20 6.19
N THR A 95 -1.56 17.89 7.08
CA THR A 95 -2.11 18.87 8.03
C THR A 95 -2.28 18.27 9.43
N SER A 96 -2.25 19.13 10.44
CA SER A 96 -2.55 18.76 11.84
C SER A 96 -3.99 18.24 12.00
N GLN A 97 -4.95 18.82 11.27
CA GLN A 97 -6.34 18.36 11.31
C GLN A 97 -6.49 16.91 10.85
N ILE A 98 -5.76 16.48 9.81
CA ILE A 98 -5.78 15.08 9.37
C ILE A 98 -5.09 14.20 10.43
N LYS A 99 -3.97 14.66 10.99
CA LYS A 99 -3.25 13.95 12.06
C LYS A 99 -4.17 13.67 13.27
N ASP A 100 -4.96 14.64 13.69
CA ASP A 100 -5.83 14.48 14.86
C ASP A 100 -7.06 13.59 14.58
N GLN A 101 -7.40 13.33 13.31
CA GLN A 101 -8.50 12.46 12.87
C GLN A 101 -8.09 11.01 12.62
N THR A 102 -6.79 10.74 12.41
CA THR A 102 -6.26 9.43 12.03
C THR A 102 -5.50 8.80 13.17
#